data_AF-I4EUA2-F1
#
_entry.id   AF-I4EUA2-F1
#
_cell.length_a   1.000
_cell.length_b   1.000
_cell.length_c   1.000
_cell.angle_alpha   90.00
_cell.angle_beta   90.00
_cell.angle_gamma   90.00
#
_symmetry.space_group_name_H-M   'P 1'
#
loop_
_entity.id
_entity.type
_entity.pdbx_description
1 polymer ?
#
loop_
_entity_poly.entity_id
_entity_poly.type
_entity_poly.pdbx_seq_one_letter_code
_entity_poly.pdbx_strand_id
1 'polypeptide(L)'
;MDELTQVQVTQDGLSALRTELSAVGTAVGQLVDAGGDQIQPEVEGLQTDLTAIGDALDTATADPSVAALRTVGSTITTLVDDVGGLPEELDGSC
;
A
#
# COMPACT_ATOMS: atom_id res chain seq x y z
N MET A 1 24.79 1.18 -21.28
CA MET A 1 23.90 0.00 -21.25
C MET A 1 23.04 -0.02 -19.99
N ASP A 2 23.11 1.01 -19.15
CA ASP A 2 22.48 1.05 -17.82
C ASP A 2 20.98 1.36 -17.82
N GLU A 3 20.50 2.15 -18.77
CA GLU A 3 19.11 2.63 -18.78
C GLU A 3 18.09 1.48 -18.98
N LEU A 4 18.42 0.53 -19.85
CA LEU A 4 17.57 -0.64 -20.10
C LEU A 4 17.51 -1.59 -18.90
N THR A 5 18.58 -1.71 -18.14
CA THR A 5 18.63 -2.54 -16.93
C THR A 5 17.88 -1.87 -15.78
N GLN A 6 18.00 -0.55 -15.64
CA GLN A 6 17.31 0.21 -14.60
C GLN A 6 15.79 0.23 -14.80
N VAL A 7 15.32 0.34 -16.06
CA VAL A 7 13.90 0.26 -16.39
C VAL A 7 13.34 -1.15 -16.11
N GLN A 8 14.09 -2.20 -16.41
CA GLN A 8 13.69 -3.59 -16.09
C GLN A 8 13.59 -3.83 -14.59
N VAL A 9 14.62 -3.43 -13.82
CA VAL A 9 14.59 -3.54 -12.35
C VAL A 9 13.42 -2.77 -11.75
N THR A 10 13.07 -1.62 -12.33
CA THR A 10 11.91 -0.83 -11.89
C THR A 10 10.59 -1.53 -12.22
N GLN A 11 10.44 -2.09 -13.42
CA GLN A 11 9.22 -2.84 -13.80
C GLN A 11 9.04 -4.14 -13.01
N ASP A 12 10.11 -4.92 -12.82
CA ASP A 12 10.08 -6.14 -12.02
C ASP A 12 9.77 -5.82 -10.54
N GLY A 13 10.37 -4.76 -10.01
CA GLY A 13 10.11 -4.27 -8.66
C GLY A 13 8.67 -3.79 -8.44
N LEU A 14 8.12 -3.01 -9.38
CA LEU A 14 6.73 -2.54 -9.33
C LEU A 14 5.74 -3.72 -9.45
N SER A 15 6.05 -4.72 -10.28
CA SER A 15 5.23 -5.92 -10.44
C SER A 15 5.20 -6.77 -9.17
N ALA A 16 6.36 -6.95 -8.53
CA ALA A 16 6.46 -7.60 -7.23
C ALA A 16 5.66 -6.83 -6.17
N LEU A 17 5.82 -5.51 -6.11
CA LEU A 17 5.10 -4.67 -5.16
C LEU A 17 3.57 -4.72 -5.34
N ARG A 18 3.09 -4.82 -6.59
CA ARG A 18 1.66 -4.98 -6.88
C ARG A 18 1.11 -6.33 -6.41
N THR A 19 1.94 -7.37 -6.46
CA THR A 19 1.60 -8.70 -5.94
C THR A 19 1.47 -8.66 -4.43
N GLU A 20 2.45 -8.07 -3.75
CA GLU A 20 2.42 -7.86 -2.30
C GLU A 20 1.22 -7.00 -1.89
N LEU A 21 0.93 -5.91 -2.60
CA LEU A 21 -0.22 -5.05 -2.35
C LEU A 21 -1.55 -5.83 -2.43
N SER A 22 -1.68 -6.72 -3.41
CA SER A 22 -2.85 -7.58 -3.54
C SER A 22 -2.98 -8.58 -2.37
N ALA A 23 -1.84 -9.09 -1.88
CA ALA A 23 -1.82 -9.95 -0.70
C ALA A 23 -2.23 -9.17 0.56
N VAL A 24 -1.75 -7.93 0.73
CA VAL A 24 -2.16 -7.06 1.84
C VAL A 24 -3.66 -6.74 1.75
N GLY A 25 -4.18 -6.38 0.58
CA GLY A 25 -5.63 -6.16 0.41
C GLY A 25 -6.47 -7.39 0.76
N THR A 26 -5.99 -8.59 0.44
CA THR A 26 -6.64 -9.84 0.86
C THR A 26 -6.60 -10.03 2.37
N ALA A 27 -5.45 -9.77 3.01
CA ALA A 27 -5.31 -9.87 4.46
C ALA A 27 -6.19 -8.84 5.20
N VAL A 28 -6.28 -7.62 4.68
CA VAL A 28 -7.18 -6.58 5.20
C VAL A 28 -8.64 -7.00 5.07
N GLY A 29 -9.05 -7.57 3.94
CA GLY A 29 -10.41 -8.13 3.79
C GLY A 29 -10.71 -9.24 4.80
N GLN A 30 -9.76 -10.17 5.00
CA GLN A 30 -9.89 -11.22 6.03
C GLN A 30 -9.95 -10.66 7.45
N LEU A 31 -9.24 -9.55 7.71
CA LEU A 31 -9.28 -8.87 9.00
C LEU A 31 -10.69 -8.33 9.26
N VAL A 32 -11.33 -7.66 8.29
CA VAL A 32 -12.75 -7.22 8.40
C VAL A 32 -13.67 -8.38 8.73
N ASP A 33 -13.55 -9.48 7.98
CA ASP A 33 -14.38 -10.66 8.18
C ASP A 33 -14.22 -11.26 9.59
N ALA A 34 -13.03 -11.12 10.19
CA ALA A 34 -12.71 -11.66 11.51
C ALA A 34 -13.05 -10.70 12.67
N GLY A 35 -12.80 -9.40 12.53
CA GLY A 35 -12.99 -8.39 13.59
C GLY A 35 -14.33 -7.68 13.57
N GLY A 36 -15.08 -7.75 12.46
CA GLY A 36 -16.41 -7.14 12.33
C GLY A 36 -16.39 -5.61 12.49
N ASP A 37 -17.50 -5.04 12.95
CA ASP A 37 -17.75 -3.59 12.96
C ASP A 37 -16.77 -2.79 13.84
N GLN A 38 -16.06 -3.43 14.78
CA GLN A 38 -15.15 -2.77 15.73
C GLN A 38 -13.86 -2.25 15.11
N ILE A 39 -13.45 -2.82 13.99
CA ILE A 39 -12.22 -2.48 13.26
C ILE A 39 -12.51 -1.92 11.87
N GLN A 40 -13.80 -1.68 11.57
CA GLN A 40 -14.25 -1.26 10.27
C GLN A 40 -13.70 0.13 9.85
N PRO A 41 -13.70 1.18 10.71
CA PRO A 41 -13.16 2.47 10.29
C PRO A 41 -11.65 2.42 10.04
N GLU A 42 -10.92 1.66 10.85
CA GLU A 42 -9.50 1.39 10.69
C GLU A 42 -9.22 0.72 9.34
N VAL A 43 -10.01 -0.29 9.00
CA VAL A 43 -9.86 -1.00 7.72
C VAL A 43 -10.28 -0.14 6.54
N GLU A 44 -11.29 0.71 6.65
CA GLU A 44 -11.63 1.68 5.58
C GLU A 44 -10.44 2.62 5.30
N GLY A 45 -9.70 3.03 6.34
CA GLY A 45 -8.43 3.74 6.21
C GLY A 45 -7.42 2.94 5.39
N LEU A 46 -7.11 1.72 5.83
CA LEU A 46 -6.17 0.83 5.14
C LEU A 46 -6.55 0.58 3.68
N GLN A 47 -7.84 0.39 3.36
CA GLN A 47 -8.30 0.20 1.98
C GLN A 47 -8.08 1.45 1.12
N THR A 48 -8.26 2.63 1.72
CA THR A 48 -7.98 3.91 1.07
C THR A 48 -6.49 4.03 0.74
N ASP A 49 -5.61 3.69 1.68
CA ASP A 49 -4.16 3.74 1.45
C ASP A 49 -3.69 2.71 0.43
N LEU A 50 -4.24 1.49 0.49
CA LEU A 50 -3.97 0.45 -0.50
C LEU A 50 -4.38 0.89 -1.91
N THR A 51 -5.52 1.55 -2.03
CA THR A 51 -5.98 2.12 -3.31
C THR A 51 -5.01 3.20 -3.79
N ALA A 52 -4.60 4.10 -2.90
CA ALA A 52 -3.65 5.15 -3.22
C ALA A 52 -2.26 4.61 -3.63
N ILE A 53 -1.79 3.51 -3.02
CA ILE A 53 -0.57 2.82 -3.45
C ILE A 53 -0.77 2.22 -4.84
N GLY A 54 -1.93 1.61 -5.12
CA GLY A 54 -2.29 1.08 -6.43
C GLY A 54 -2.24 2.14 -7.53
N ASP A 55 -2.82 3.31 -7.29
CA ASP A 55 -2.81 4.44 -8.22
C ASP A 55 -1.41 5.00 -8.43
N ALA A 56 -0.60 5.08 -7.36
CA ALA A 56 0.79 5.49 -7.45
C ALA A 56 1.64 4.50 -8.26
N LEU A 57 1.40 3.19 -8.09
CA LEU A 57 2.03 2.12 -8.86
C LEU A 57 1.64 2.18 -10.34
N ASP A 58 0.36 2.40 -10.66
CA ASP A 58 -0.11 2.56 -12.04
C ASP A 58 0.53 3.78 -12.70
N THR A 59 0.64 4.89 -11.97
CA THR A 59 1.35 6.08 -12.42
C THR A 59 2.83 5.78 -12.67
N ALA A 60 3.50 5.10 -11.75
CA ALA A 60 4.91 4.72 -11.89
C ALA A 60 5.16 3.72 -13.02
N THR A 61 4.18 2.88 -13.34
CA THR A 61 4.25 1.92 -14.45
C THR A 61 4.03 2.62 -15.80
N ALA A 62 3.10 3.57 -15.85
CA ALA A 62 2.81 4.35 -17.06
C ALA A 62 3.91 5.37 -17.38
N ASP A 63 4.48 6.01 -16.35
CA ASP A 63 5.56 6.99 -16.47
C ASP A 63 6.65 6.72 -15.40
N PRO A 64 7.62 5.82 -15.69
CA PRO A 64 8.65 5.45 -14.74
C PRO A 64 9.60 6.62 -14.48
N SER A 65 9.41 7.26 -13.32
CA SER A 65 10.21 8.40 -12.88
C SER A 65 10.53 8.32 -11.39
N VAL A 66 11.60 9.01 -10.97
CA VAL A 66 11.98 9.12 -9.55
C VAL A 66 10.85 9.78 -8.74
N ALA A 67 10.10 10.70 -9.35
CA ALA A 67 8.95 11.33 -8.72
C ALA A 67 7.85 10.31 -8.42
N ALA A 68 7.50 9.47 -9.40
CA ALA A 68 6.49 8.43 -9.21
C ALA A 68 6.90 7.39 -8.16
N LEU A 69 8.18 6.97 -8.14
CA LEU A 69 8.70 6.07 -7.11
C LEU A 69 8.69 6.71 -5.70
N ARG A 70 8.95 8.01 -5.60
CA ARG A 70 8.82 8.74 -4.33
C ARG A 70 7.37 8.81 -3.86
N THR A 71 6.42 9.01 -4.77
CA THR A 71 5.00 8.96 -4.45
C THR A 71 4.64 7.59 -3.88
N VAL A 72 4.99 6.49 -4.56
CA VAL A 72 4.78 5.13 -4.07
C VAL A 72 5.36 4.93 -2.66
N GLY A 73 6.61 5.35 -2.44
CA GLY A 73 7.23 5.26 -1.12
C GLY A 73 6.53 6.08 -0.04
N SER A 74 6.02 7.26 -0.38
CA SER A 74 5.24 8.11 0.54
C SER A 74 3.94 7.42 0.94
N THR A 75 3.19 6.88 -0.01
CA THR A 75 1.91 6.21 0.27
C THR A 75 2.10 4.93 1.08
N ILE A 76 3.19 4.18 0.86
CA ILE A 76 3.56 3.04 1.70
C ILE A 76 3.89 3.47 3.12
N THR A 77 4.60 4.60 3.29
CA THR A 77 4.93 5.12 4.62
C THR A 77 3.65 5.48 5.38
N THR A 78 2.71 6.16 4.72
CA THR A 78 1.37 6.43 5.26
C THR A 78 0.66 5.15 5.69
N LEU A 79 0.55 4.14 4.81
CA LEU A 79 -0.04 2.85 5.17
C LEU A 79 0.63 2.23 6.41
N VAL A 80 1.96 2.29 6.52
CA VAL A 80 2.70 1.72 7.65
C VAL A 80 2.43 2.50 8.94
N ASP A 81 2.37 3.83 8.87
CA ASP A 81 2.01 4.68 10.00
C ASP A 81 0.57 4.39 10.46
N ASP A 82 -0.38 4.24 9.52
CA ASP A 82 -1.78 3.95 9.82
C ASP A 82 -1.93 2.54 10.42
N VAL A 83 -1.29 1.51 9.86
CA VAL A 83 -1.21 0.17 10.46
C VAL A 83 -0.58 0.20 11.85
N GLY A 84 0.45 1.02 12.04
CA GLY A 84 1.17 1.19 13.28
C GLY A 84 0.34 1.85 14.37
N GLY A 85 -0.56 2.77 14.00
CA GLY A 85 -1.46 3.49 14.90
C GLY A 85 -2.70 2.71 15.34
N LEU A 86 -3.09 1.65 14.60
CA LEU A 86 -4.24 0.80 14.93
C LEU A 86 -4.30 0.32 16.38
N PRO A 87 -3.20 -0.18 16.99
CA PRO A 87 -3.24 -0.65 18.38
C PRO A 87 -3.55 0.49 19.36
N GLU A 88 -3.08 1.71 19.08
CA GLU A 88 -3.30 2.89 19.92
C GLU A 88 -4.73 3.42 19.76
N GLU A 89 -5.31 3.37 18.55
CA GLU A 89 -6.71 3.70 18.29
C GLU A 89 -7.67 2.72 18.97
N LEU A 90 -7.35 1.42 18.95
CA LEU A 90 -8.12 0.37 19.61
C LEU A 90 -8.01 0.41 21.14
N ASP A 91 -6.84 0.77 21.69
CA ASP A 91 -6.66 0.95 23.15
C ASP A 91 -7.37 2.21 23.66
N GLY A 92 -7.42 3.27 22.84
CA GLY A 92 -8.09 4.53 23.16
C GLY A 92 -9.62 4.52 23.03
N SER A 93 -10.20 3.51 22.37
CA SER A 93 -11.65 3.35 22.18
C SER A 93 -12.32 2.40 23.19
N CYS A 94 -11.55 1.79 24.11
CA CYS A 94 -12.03 0.97 25.21
C CYS A 94 -12.28 1.74 26.52
#